data_AF-Q7VCW6-F1
#
_entry.id   AF-Q7VCW6-F1
#
_cell.length_a   1.000
_cell.length_b   1.000
_cell.length_c   1.000
_cell.angle_alpha   90.00
_cell.angle_beta   90.00
_cell.angle_gamma   90.00
#
_symmetry.space_group_name_H-M   'P 1'
#
loop_
_entity.id
_entity.type
_entity.pdbx_description
1 polymer ?
#
loop_
_entity_poly.entity_id
_entity_poly.type
_entity_poly.pdbx_seq_one_letter_code
_entity_poly.pdbx_strand_id
1 'polypeptide(L)' 'MTKTQLHEEYSKTMKEAQHASGRRETMDLFKKANSIKKRLYNVDHPYPLIHNG' A
#
# COMPACT_ATOMS: atom_id res chain seq x y z
N MET A 1 -11.77 -0.59 -11.30
CA MET A 1 -11.96 -0.31 -9.85
C MET A 1 -12.11 1.19 -9.71
N THR A 2 -13.18 1.65 -9.06
CA THR A 2 -13.37 3.09 -8.84
C THR A 2 -12.43 3.58 -7.73
N LYS A 3 -12.19 4.90 -7.67
CA LYS A 3 -11.36 5.50 -6.61
C LYS A 3 -11.93 5.20 -5.21
N THR A 4 -13.25 5.17 -5.08
CA THR A 4 -13.95 4.78 -3.84
C THR A 4 -13.63 3.35 -3.43
N GLN A 5 -13.70 2.40 -4.36
CA GLN A 5 -13.37 0.99 -4.10
C GLN A 5 -11.91 0.81 -3.68
N LEU A 6 -10.99 1.58 -4.27
CA LEU A 6 -9.57 1.55 -3.88
C LEU A 6 -9.35 2.13 -2.46
N HIS A 7 -10.09 3.17 -2.06
CA HIS A 7 -10.04 3.70 -0.69
C HIS A 7 -10.56 2.70 0.34
N GLU A 8 -11.65 2.00 0.01
CA GLU A 8 -12.20 0.93 0.85
C GLU A 8 -11.21 -0.23 1.01
N GLU A 9 -10.62 -0.70 -0.09
CA GLU A 9 -9.65 -1.79 -0.07
C GLU A 9 -8.38 -1.41 0.70
N TYR A 10 -7.90 -0.16 0.54
CA TYR A 10 -6.77 0.37 1.31
C TYR A 10 -7.06 0.37 2.81
N SER A 11 -8.21 0.93 3.22
CA SER A 11 -8.62 1.00 4.63
C SER A 11 -8.77 -0.38 5.24
N LYS A 12 -9.38 -1.32 4.51
CA LYS A 12 -9.52 -2.71 4.94
C LYS A 12 -8.15 -3.38 5.14
N THR A 13 -7.26 -3.28 4.16
CA THR A 13 -5.93 -3.91 4.21
C THR A 13 -5.09 -3.34 5.36
N MET A 14 -5.19 -2.04 5.65
CA MET A 14 -4.50 -1.42 6.79
C MET A 14 -5.02 -1.92 8.14
N LYS A 15 -6.34 -2.11 8.28
CA LYS A 15 -6.93 -2.72 9.49
C LYS A 15 -6.46 -4.17 9.65
N GLU A 16 -6.47 -4.95 8.58
CA GLU A 16 -5.94 -6.33 8.60
C GLU A 16 -4.47 -6.35 9.03
N ALA A 17 -3.64 -5.42 8.53
CA ALA A 17 -2.24 -5.31 8.93
C ALA A 17 -2.08 -4.98 10.42
N GLN A 18 -2.95 -4.12 10.97
CA GLN A 18 -2.93 -3.74 12.39
C GLN A 18 -3.32 -4.91 13.31
N HIS A 19 -4.20 -5.80 12.86
CA HIS A 19 -4.63 -6.97 13.61
C HIS A 19 -3.77 -8.22 13.36
N ALA A 20 -2.88 -8.21 12.37
CA ALA A 20 -2.00 -9.32 12.07
C ALA A 20 -0.94 -9.51 13.18
N SER A 21 -0.91 -10.70 13.76
CA SER A 21 0.07 -11.05 14.82
C SER A 21 1.46 -11.40 14.25
N GLY A 22 1.52 -11.84 12.99
CA GLY A 22 2.75 -12.30 12.36
C GLY A 22 3.48 -11.21 11.58
N ARG A 23 4.77 -10.96 11.90
CA ARG A 23 5.62 -9.98 11.18
C ARG A 23 5.55 -10.12 9.65
N ARG A 24 5.58 -11.35 9.15
CA ARG A 24 5.53 -11.63 7.70
C ARG A 24 4.19 -11.22 7.10
N GLU A 25 3.10 -11.60 7.74
CA GLU A 25 1.73 -11.28 7.32
C GLU A 25 1.49 -9.77 7.34
N THR A 26 1.90 -9.10 8.43
CA THR A 26 1.84 -7.64 8.54
C THR A 26 2.61 -6.97 7.40
N MET A 27 3.83 -7.44 7.09
CA MET A 27 4.64 -6.89 6.00
C MET A 27 3.99 -7.09 4.62
N ASP A 28 3.40 -8.26 4.37
CA ASP A 28 2.73 -8.55 3.09
C ASP A 28 1.46 -7.68 2.93
N LEU A 29 0.71 -7.48 4.01
CA LEU A 29 -0.43 -6.56 4.04
C LEU A 29 0.00 -5.10 3.83
N PHE A 30 1.10 -4.66 4.42
CA PHE A 30 1.65 -3.32 4.15
C PHE A 30 2.08 -3.14 2.70
N LYS A 31 2.74 -4.14 2.09
CA LYS A 31 3.10 -4.09 0.66
C LYS A 31 1.85 -3.98 -0.21
N LYS A 32 0.79 -4.73 0.11
CA LYS A 32 -0.49 -4.65 -0.59
C LYS A 32 -1.14 -3.28 -0.44
N ALA A 33 -1.23 -2.74 0.79
CA ALA A 33 -1.75 -1.41 1.05
C ALA A 33 -0.97 -0.33 0.28
N ASN A 34 0.36 -0.45 0.21
CA ASN A 34 1.20 0.48 -0.53
C ASN A 34 0.95 0.42 -2.05
N SER A 35 0.72 -0.77 -2.62
CA SER A 35 0.33 -0.92 -4.03
C SER A 35 -1.01 -0.23 -4.33
N ILE A 36 -2.01 -0.39 -3.44
CA ILE A 36 -3.31 0.29 -3.56
C ILE A 36 -3.13 1.81 -3.46
N LYS A 37 -2.31 2.28 -2.52
CA LYS A 37 -1.96 3.70 -2.37
C LYS A 37 -1.34 4.26 -3.65
N LYS A 38 -0.39 3.55 -4.28
CA LYS A 38 0.20 3.98 -5.56
C LYS A 38 -0.85 4.18 -6.64
N ARG A 39 -1.81 3.25 -6.76
CA ARG A 39 -2.93 3.35 -7.70
C ARG A 39 -3.90 4.49 -7.37
N LEU A 40 -4.16 4.76 -6.09
CA LEU A 40 -5.05 5.84 -5.64
C LEU A 40 -4.52 7.24 -5.99
N TYR A 41 -3.22 7.43 -5.86
CA TYR A 41 -2.58 8.74 -5.99
C TYR A 41 -1.74 8.86 -7.27
N ASN A 42 -1.80 7.89 -8.19
CA ASN A 42 -0.96 7.81 -9.37
C ASN A 42 0.53 8.07 -9.04
N VAL A 43 1.02 7.50 -7.94
CA VAL A 43 2.40 7.72 -7.45
C VAL A 43 3.44 6.96 -8.29
N ASP A 44 3.05 6.38 -9.42
CA ASP A 44 3.95 5.99 -10.51
C ASP A 44 4.49 7.21 -11.28
N HIS A 45 4.65 8.35 -10.60
CA HIS A 45 5.67 9.29 -11.03
C HIS A 45 7.01 8.72 -10.57
N PRO A 46 7.91 8.40 -11.52
CA PRO A 46 9.24 7.94 -11.19
C PRO A 46 9.96 9.15 -10.58
N TYR A 47 9.87 9.33 -9.27
CA TYR A 47 10.95 10.01 -8.59
C TYR A 47 12.16 9.10 -8.81
N PRO A 48 13.16 9.50 -9.62
CA PRO A 48 14.35 8.71 -9.74
C PRO A 48 14.88 8.54 -8.31
N LEU A 49 15.06 7.28 -7.90
CA LEU A 49 15.86 6.98 -6.73
C LEU A 49 17.25 7.54 -7.03
N ILE A 50 17.51 8.77 -6.61
CA ILE A 50 18.84 9.36 -6.68
C ILE A 50 19.68 8.56 -5.69
N HIS A 51 20.34 7.52 -6.20
CA HIS A 51 21.41 6.82 -5.52
C HIS A 51 22.59 7.79 -5.47
N ASN A 52 22.71 8.54 -4.38
CA ASN A 52 23.98 9.18 -4.05
C ASN A 52 24.89 8.07 -3.50
N GLY A 53 25.81 7.61 -4.35
CA GLY A 53 26.91 6.73 -3.99
C GLY A 53 27.99 7.46 -3.21
#